data_AF-A0AAD3QYL6-F1
#
_entry.id   AF-A0AAD3QYL6-F1
#
_cell.length_a   1.000
_cell.length_b   1.000
_cell.length_c   1.000
_cell.angle_alpha   90.00
_cell.angle_beta   90.00
_cell.angle_gamma   90.00
#
_symmetry.space_group_name_H-M   'P 1'
#
loop_
_entity.id
_entity.type
_entity.pdbx_description
1 polymer ?
#
loop_
_entity_poly.entity_id
_entity_poly.type
_entity_poly.pdbx_seq_one_letter_code
_entity_poly.pdbx_strand_id
1 'polypeptide(L)'
;MEDGYKATGVQITLEVMESRFWGIVAQPNDTDCSAVEGVCPLRCDSVDIDCYVIDNNGFVLISKQRNDAGRFFGEIDGSVMTTLIRMGMFKRVSLFDYQAMCKMNSHSVSSARPLLSPFYGLASALKWFLSNFLLFLLEFNICGFWHTEHFADASAHKKKGDILQPCDTEYPSFVYEPSVKETNSIIKCGRCQKMFVVQQIPESNLLMLVIQADCDCSRQYGPITMEPKEVKYIL
;
A
#
# COMPACT_ATOMS: atom_id res chain seq x y z
N MET A 1 -4.32 29.84 30.22
CA MET A 1 -2.90 29.60 29.92
C MET A 1 -2.88 28.40 29.00
N GLU A 2 -2.76 28.63 27.68
CA GLU A 2 -2.41 27.57 26.74
C GLU A 2 -0.89 27.49 26.75
N ASP A 3 -0.36 26.42 27.35
CA ASP A 3 1.06 26.12 27.26
C ASP A 3 1.34 25.66 25.83
N GLY A 4 1.86 26.57 25.01
CA GLY A 4 2.30 26.26 23.65
C GLY A 4 3.58 25.42 23.69
N TYR A 5 3.49 24.15 23.31
CA TYR A 5 4.66 23.29 23.13
C TYR A 5 5.48 23.77 21.94
N LYS A 6 6.76 24.09 22.18
CA LYS A 6 7.74 24.36 21.12
C LYS A 6 8.51 23.07 20.83
N ALA A 7 8.44 22.60 19.59
CA ALA A 7 9.25 21.49 19.10
C ALA A 7 10.44 22.06 18.30
N THR A 8 11.65 21.64 18.65
CA THR A 8 12.88 21.94 17.90
C THR A 8 13.25 20.71 17.08
N GLY A 9 13.55 20.89 15.79
CA GLY A 9 13.95 19.82 14.88
C GLY A 9 15.17 20.22 14.04
N VAL A 10 15.90 19.24 13.54
CA VAL A 10 17.05 19.41 12.63
C VAL A 10 16.82 18.57 11.39
N GLN A 11 17.04 19.15 10.21
CA GLN A 11 17.06 18.40 8.96
C GLN A 11 18.50 18.04 8.62
N ILE A 12 18.79 16.74 8.56
CA ILE A 12 20.11 16.21 8.23
C ILE A 12 20.09 15.69 6.79
N THR A 13 21.15 15.91 6.02
CA THR A 13 21.28 15.36 4.67
C THR A 13 21.67 13.89 4.75
N LEU A 14 20.99 13.04 3.95
CA LEU A 14 21.22 11.58 3.93
C LEU A 14 22.69 11.22 3.71
N GLU A 15 23.37 11.88 2.77
CA GLU A 15 24.79 11.61 2.45
C GLU A 15 25.71 11.83 3.65
N VAL A 16 25.47 12.87 4.46
CA VAL A 16 26.28 13.16 5.65
C VAL A 16 26.04 12.08 6.70
N MET A 17 24.79 11.66 6.89
CA MET A 17 24.44 10.61 7.84
C MET A 17 24.99 9.25 7.44
N GLU A 18 24.86 8.88 6.16
CA GLU A 18 25.45 7.68 5.57
C GLU A 18 26.97 7.67 5.74
N SER A 19 27.65 8.74 5.34
CA SER A 19 29.13 8.82 5.42
C SER A 19 29.63 8.62 6.85
N ARG A 20 28.95 9.22 7.84
CA ARG A 20 29.28 9.05 9.25
C ARG A 20 28.97 7.64 9.74
N PHE A 21 27.83 7.08 9.36
CA PHE A 21 27.42 5.72 9.73
C PHE A 21 28.43 4.69 9.20
N TRP A 22 28.74 4.72 7.90
CA TRP A 22 29.69 3.80 7.27
C TRP A 22 31.09 3.92 7.88
N GLY A 23 31.53 5.14 8.24
CA GLY A 23 32.78 5.34 8.96
C GLY A 23 32.82 4.67 10.35
N ILE A 24 31.68 4.51 11.02
CA ILE A 24 31.57 3.85 12.33
C ILE A 24 31.47 2.33 12.17
N VAL A 25 30.65 1.84 11.25
CA VAL A 25 30.37 0.39 11.11
C VAL A 25 31.42 -0.36 10.30
N ALA A 26 32.35 0.34 9.65
CA ALA A 26 33.48 -0.25 8.95
C ALA A 26 34.65 -0.62 9.89
N GLN A 27 34.42 -0.70 11.21
CA GLN A 27 35.40 -0.87 12.31
C GLN A 27 36.80 -1.40 11.88
N PRO A 28 37.90 -0.75 12.31
CA PRO A 28 39.24 -1.17 11.94
C PRO A 28 39.57 -2.58 12.49
N ASN A 29 40.46 -3.29 11.80
CA ASN A 29 40.87 -4.68 12.10
C ASN A 29 41.44 -4.92 13.52
N ASP A 30 41.59 -3.88 14.34
CA ASP A 30 42.29 -3.89 15.63
C ASP A 30 41.35 -4.03 16.85
N THR A 31 40.07 -4.37 16.61
CA THR A 31 39.13 -4.70 17.69
C THR A 31 39.43 -6.10 18.22
N ASP A 32 39.88 -6.18 19.48
CA ASP A 32 40.10 -7.42 20.20
C ASP A 32 38.77 -8.19 20.37
N CYS A 33 38.49 -9.08 19.41
CA CYS A 33 37.33 -9.95 19.39
C CYS A 33 37.49 -11.21 20.26
N SER A 34 38.53 -11.30 21.09
CA SER A 34 38.88 -12.52 21.83
C SER A 34 37.81 -12.99 22.83
N ALA A 35 36.91 -12.10 23.26
CA ALA A 35 35.86 -12.37 24.23
C ALA A 35 34.48 -12.71 23.63
N VAL A 36 34.35 -12.73 22.29
CA VAL A 36 33.06 -12.95 21.61
C VAL A 36 33.01 -14.34 20.98
N GLU A 37 32.08 -15.19 21.45
CA GLU A 37 31.74 -16.44 20.75
C GLU A 37 30.94 -16.10 19.47
N GLY A 38 31.63 -15.99 18.32
CA GLY A 38 30.97 -15.72 17.03
C GLY A 38 31.89 -15.23 15.91
N VAL A 39 31.29 -14.82 14.79
CA VAL A 39 31.99 -14.19 13.66
C VAL A 39 32.29 -12.74 14.02
N CYS A 40 33.56 -12.42 14.23
CA CYS A 40 34.03 -11.07 14.57
C CYS A 40 35.38 -10.82 13.87
N PRO A 41 35.63 -9.62 13.33
CA PRO A 41 34.75 -8.44 13.31
C PRO A 41 33.65 -8.50 12.25
N LEU A 42 32.42 -8.10 12.60
CA LEU A 42 31.32 -7.93 11.62
C LEU A 42 31.49 -6.58 10.92
N ARG A 43 31.86 -6.62 9.64
CA ARG A 43 32.03 -5.42 8.81
C ARG A 43 30.88 -5.28 7.83
N CYS A 44 30.12 -4.18 7.93
CA CYS A 44 29.03 -3.87 7.01
C CYS A 44 29.50 -3.51 5.58
N ASP A 45 30.80 -3.39 5.38
CA ASP A 45 31.44 -3.22 4.07
C ASP A 45 31.51 -4.56 3.29
N SER A 46 31.55 -5.68 4.01
CA SER A 46 31.60 -7.02 3.39
C SER A 46 30.35 -7.33 2.56
N VAL A 47 30.48 -8.25 1.60
CA VAL A 47 29.35 -8.67 0.75
C VAL A 47 28.43 -9.64 1.48
N ASP A 48 28.91 -10.30 2.53
CA ASP A 48 28.21 -11.36 3.25
C ASP A 48 27.19 -10.84 4.27
N ILE A 49 27.23 -9.53 4.57
CA ILE A 49 26.42 -8.90 5.62
C ILE A 49 25.80 -7.62 5.07
N ASP A 50 24.50 -7.45 5.31
CA ASP A 50 23.82 -6.18 5.10
C ASP A 50 23.46 -5.53 6.45
N CYS A 51 23.70 -4.23 6.53
CA CYS A 51 23.42 -3.42 7.72
C CYS A 51 22.40 -2.33 7.40
N TYR A 52 21.42 -2.19 8.28
CA TYR A 52 20.33 -1.25 8.16
C TYR A 52 20.19 -0.43 9.43
N VAL A 53 19.78 0.82 9.27
CA VAL A 53 19.20 1.61 10.37
C VAL A 53 17.72 1.76 10.06
N ILE A 54 16.86 1.30 10.98
CA ILE A 54 15.41 1.36 10.84
C ILE A 54 14.80 2.23 11.94
N ASP A 55 13.69 2.88 11.63
CA ASP A 55 12.89 3.61 12.59
C ASP A 55 12.02 2.66 13.45
N ASN A 56 11.41 3.17 14.52
CA ASN A 56 10.43 2.49 15.36
C ASN A 56 9.20 2.00 14.57
N ASN A 57 8.92 2.56 13.39
CA ASN A 57 7.87 2.08 12.49
C ASN A 57 8.37 1.03 11.47
N GLY A 58 9.64 0.66 11.51
CA GLY A 58 10.23 -0.34 10.60
C GLY A 58 10.55 0.19 9.21
N PHE A 59 10.62 1.51 9.02
CA PHE A 59 11.12 2.12 7.79
C PHE A 59 12.64 2.19 7.80
N VAL A 60 13.26 1.90 6.65
CA VAL A 60 14.71 1.95 6.49
C VAL A 60 15.16 3.39 6.29
N LEU A 61 16.09 3.87 7.11
CA LEU A 61 16.73 5.17 6.98
C LEU A 61 18.09 5.09 6.29
N ILE A 62 18.88 4.07 6.63
CA ILE A 62 20.21 3.82 6.05
C ILE A 62 20.26 2.35 5.60
N SER A 63 20.72 2.12 4.38
CA SER A 63 20.98 0.81 3.79
C SER A 63 22.20 0.89 2.88
N LYS A 64 22.87 -0.24 2.66
CA LYS A 64 23.92 -0.37 1.64
C LYS A 64 23.38 -0.07 0.24
N GLN A 65 22.12 -0.43 -0.03
CA GLN A 65 21.43 -0.13 -1.28
C GLN A 65 20.52 1.09 -1.10
N ARG A 66 20.77 2.16 -1.86
CA ARG A 66 19.98 3.41 -1.77
C ARG A 66 18.49 3.25 -2.10
N ASN A 67 18.13 2.24 -2.88
CA ASN A 67 16.73 1.97 -3.24
C ASN A 67 15.88 1.47 -2.07
N ASP A 68 16.51 1.03 -0.99
CA ASP A 68 15.81 0.54 0.21
C ASP A 68 15.45 1.68 1.17
N ALA A 69 16.16 2.81 1.10
CA ALA A 69 15.89 3.96 1.94
C ALA A 69 14.45 4.47 1.73
N GLY A 70 13.74 4.69 2.83
CA GLY A 70 12.34 5.11 2.85
C GLY A 70 11.33 3.98 2.61
N ARG A 71 11.77 2.75 2.33
CA ARG A 71 10.87 1.59 2.19
C ARG A 71 10.66 0.91 3.54
N PHE A 72 9.53 0.22 3.65
CA PHE A 72 9.25 -0.61 4.81
C PHE A 72 10.11 -1.86 4.79
N PHE A 73 10.79 -2.13 5.89
CA PHE A 73 11.72 -3.25 5.98
C PHE A 73 11.06 -4.61 5.73
N GLY A 74 9.79 -4.78 6.12
CA GLY A 74 9.06 -6.03 5.86
C GLY A 74 8.79 -6.33 4.38
N GLU A 75 8.85 -5.32 3.49
CA GLU A 75 8.79 -5.53 2.04
C GLU A 75 10.13 -5.96 1.45
N ILE A 76 11.23 -5.56 2.10
CA ILE A 76 12.60 -5.91 1.70
C ILE A 76 12.91 -7.32 2.20
N ASP A 77 12.75 -7.57 3.51
CA ASP A 77 12.94 -8.87 4.13
C ASP A 77 11.80 -9.23 5.08
N GLY A 78 10.80 -9.93 4.54
CA GLY A 78 9.67 -10.45 5.30
C GLY A 78 10.05 -11.52 6.33
N SER A 79 11.19 -12.22 6.16
CA SER A 79 11.59 -13.31 7.05
C SER A 79 12.06 -12.77 8.41
N VAL A 80 12.89 -11.74 8.38
CA VAL A 80 13.38 -11.06 9.58
C VAL A 80 12.23 -10.30 10.24
N MET A 81 11.44 -9.54 9.49
CA MET A 81 10.29 -8.80 10.05
C MET A 81 9.26 -9.74 10.71
N THR A 82 8.93 -10.88 10.09
CA THR A 82 8.04 -11.89 10.71
C THR A 82 8.60 -12.40 12.04
N THR A 83 9.90 -12.62 12.09
CA THR A 83 10.56 -13.13 13.30
C THR A 83 10.58 -12.07 14.40
N LEU A 84 10.84 -10.80 14.06
CA LEU A 84 10.78 -9.67 15.00
C LEU A 84 9.38 -9.47 15.60
N ILE A 85 8.33 -9.66 14.79
CA ILE A 85 6.95 -9.62 15.27
C ILE A 85 6.69 -10.80 16.22
N ARG A 86 7.16 -12.00 15.87
CA ARG A 86 7.01 -13.20 16.71
C ARG A 86 7.74 -13.09 18.04
N MET A 87 8.90 -12.45 18.06
CA MET A 87 9.69 -12.19 19.27
C MET A 87 9.11 -11.05 20.12
N GLY A 88 8.10 -10.33 19.64
CA GLY A 88 7.47 -9.23 20.36
C GLY A 88 8.26 -7.92 20.31
N MET A 89 9.30 -7.82 19.48
CA MET A 89 10.04 -6.56 19.27
C MET A 89 9.24 -5.59 18.41
N PHE A 90 8.43 -6.10 17.47
CA PHE A 90 7.48 -5.31 16.69
C PHE A 90 6.05 -5.78 16.93
N LYS A 91 5.14 -4.83 17.04
CA LYS A 91 3.71 -5.06 17.17
C LYS A 91 2.99 -4.64 15.89
N ARG A 92 2.19 -5.54 15.32
CA ARG A 92 1.26 -5.20 14.24
C ARG A 92 0.00 -4.55 14.84
N VAL A 93 -0.35 -3.37 14.36
CA VAL A 93 -1.55 -2.61 14.73
C VAL A 93 -2.37 -2.36 13.47
N SER A 94 -3.64 -2.73 13.49
CA SER A 94 -4.57 -2.42 12.40
C SER A 94 -5.16 -1.03 12.58
N LEU A 95 -5.04 -0.19 11.57
CA LEU A 95 -5.64 1.13 11.52
C LEU A 95 -6.77 1.14 10.50
N PHE A 96 -7.90 1.73 10.86
CA PHE A 96 -9.10 1.79 10.03
C PHE A 96 -9.35 3.22 9.58
N ASP A 97 -9.50 3.41 8.27
CA ASP A 97 -9.92 4.65 7.64
C ASP A 97 -11.31 4.47 7.03
N TYR A 98 -12.30 5.11 7.66
CA TYR A 98 -13.71 5.11 7.26
C TYR A 98 -14.04 6.20 6.22
N GLN A 99 -13.04 6.98 5.78
CA GLN A 99 -13.21 8.08 4.84
C GLN A 99 -12.40 7.87 3.55
N ALA A 100 -11.89 6.66 3.33
CA ALA A 100 -11.10 6.30 2.17
C ALA A 100 -11.95 6.19 0.89
N MET A 101 -11.31 6.40 -0.26
CA MET A 101 -11.92 6.27 -1.58
C MET A 101 -11.35 5.05 -2.32
N CYS A 102 -12.18 4.04 -2.59
CA CYS A 102 -11.79 2.83 -3.29
C CYS A 102 -12.21 2.87 -4.76
N LYS A 103 -11.42 2.23 -5.61
CA LYS A 103 -11.82 1.99 -6.99
C LYS A 103 -12.96 0.98 -7.01
N MET A 104 -14.07 1.37 -7.62
CA MET A 104 -15.18 0.45 -7.83
C MET A 104 -14.79 -0.51 -8.95
N ASN A 105 -14.55 -1.78 -8.61
CA ASN A 105 -14.52 -2.83 -9.61
C ASN A 105 -15.91 -2.85 -10.24
N SER A 106 -16.01 -2.50 -11.52
CA SER A 106 -17.28 -2.51 -12.24
C SER A 106 -17.74 -3.96 -12.43
N HIS A 107 -18.28 -4.58 -11.38
CA HIS A 107 -19.30 -5.57 -11.56
C HIS A 107 -20.45 -4.81 -12.18
N SER A 108 -20.56 -4.92 -13.49
CA SER A 108 -21.62 -4.32 -14.29
C SER A 108 -22.96 -4.89 -13.85
N VAL A 109 -23.52 -4.38 -12.76
CA VAL A 109 -24.94 -4.51 -12.48
C VAL A 109 -25.60 -3.51 -13.41
N SER A 110 -25.75 -3.93 -14.67
CA SER A 110 -26.44 -3.15 -15.68
C SER A 110 -27.92 -3.11 -15.27
N SER A 111 -28.31 -2.10 -14.50
CA SER A 111 -29.71 -1.70 -14.34
C SER A 111 -30.27 -1.05 -15.60
N ALA A 112 -29.48 -1.00 -16.69
CA ALA A 112 -30.01 -0.70 -18.01
C ALA A 112 -30.83 -1.89 -18.48
N ARG A 113 -32.16 -1.76 -18.39
CA ARG A 113 -33.07 -2.64 -19.11
C ARG A 113 -32.60 -2.69 -20.56
N PRO A 114 -32.39 -3.88 -21.16
CA PRO A 114 -32.06 -3.95 -22.58
C PRO A 114 -33.19 -3.22 -23.30
N LEU A 115 -32.83 -2.13 -24.00
CA LEU A 115 -33.78 -1.37 -24.80
C LEU A 115 -34.48 -2.38 -25.71
N LEU A 116 -35.80 -2.52 -25.53
CA LEU A 116 -36.59 -3.40 -26.37
C LEU A 116 -36.31 -2.99 -27.82
N SER A 117 -35.68 -3.94 -28.50
CA SER A 117 -35.40 -4.09 -29.92
C SER A 117 -35.98 -3.03 -30.88
N PRO A 118 -35.23 -2.62 -31.93
CA PRO A 118 -35.68 -1.69 -32.97
C PRO A 118 -37.05 -2.03 -33.58
N PHE A 119 -37.53 -3.28 -33.48
CA PHE A 119 -38.87 -3.69 -33.86
C PHE A 119 -39.99 -3.03 -33.05
N TYR A 120 -39.78 -2.71 -31.77
CA TYR A 120 -40.77 -1.98 -30.96
C TYR A 120 -40.87 -0.50 -31.36
N GLY A 121 -39.74 0.11 -31.76
CA GLY A 121 -39.73 1.45 -32.37
C GLY A 121 -40.47 1.45 -33.70
N LEU A 122 -40.21 0.46 -34.55
CA LEU A 122 -40.90 0.28 -35.83
C LEU A 122 -42.40 0.01 -35.66
N ALA A 123 -42.77 -0.85 -34.71
CA ALA A 123 -44.17 -1.14 -34.39
C ALA A 123 -44.90 0.07 -33.78
N SER A 124 -44.21 0.88 -32.97
CA SER A 124 -44.78 2.11 -32.41
C SER A 124 -44.91 3.19 -33.48
N ALA A 125 -43.95 3.31 -34.41
CA ALA A 125 -44.04 4.18 -35.57
C ALA A 125 -45.16 3.74 -36.51
N LEU A 126 -45.32 2.43 -36.75
CA LEU A 126 -46.41 1.87 -37.54
C LEU A 126 -47.76 2.11 -36.86
N LYS A 127 -47.87 1.87 -35.55
CA LYS A 127 -49.08 2.13 -34.77
C LYS A 127 -49.43 3.63 -34.75
N TRP A 128 -48.44 4.50 -34.60
CA TRP A 128 -48.59 5.94 -34.73
C TRP A 128 -49.07 6.30 -36.13
N PHE A 129 -48.45 5.76 -37.18
CA PHE A 129 -48.85 6.01 -38.57
C PHE A 129 -50.29 5.56 -38.83
N LEU A 130 -50.68 4.35 -38.41
CA LEU A 130 -52.06 3.88 -38.55
C LEU A 130 -53.05 4.73 -37.74
N SER A 131 -52.68 5.18 -36.54
CA SER A 131 -53.52 6.06 -35.73
C SER A 131 -53.72 7.42 -36.40
N ASN A 132 -52.65 8.01 -36.93
CA ASN A 132 -52.72 9.29 -37.65
C ASN A 132 -53.41 9.13 -39.00
N PHE A 133 -53.29 7.98 -39.65
CA PHE A 133 -54.02 7.69 -40.89
C PHE A 133 -55.52 7.53 -40.64
N LEU A 134 -55.91 6.86 -39.53
CA LEU A 134 -57.31 6.78 -39.11
C LEU A 134 -57.86 8.13 -38.68
N LEU A 135 -57.08 8.93 -37.94
CA LEU A 135 -57.42 10.30 -37.57
C LEU A 135 -57.47 11.21 -38.80
N PHE A 136 -56.59 11.05 -39.78
CA PHE A 136 -56.59 11.76 -41.05
C PHE A 136 -57.80 11.40 -41.91
N LEU A 137 -58.23 10.13 -41.92
CA LEU A 137 -59.49 9.73 -42.55
C LEU A 137 -60.71 10.29 -41.81
N LEU A 138 -60.60 10.50 -40.50
CA LEU A 138 -61.62 11.16 -39.68
C LEU A 138 -61.63 12.70 -39.88
N GLU A 139 -60.46 13.32 -39.99
CA GLU A 139 -60.21 14.77 -40.17
C GLU A 139 -60.27 15.23 -41.63
N PHE A 140 -60.27 14.32 -42.61
CA PHE A 140 -60.69 14.64 -43.98
C PHE A 140 -62.19 14.99 -44.05
N ASN A 141 -62.89 14.94 -42.91
CA ASN A 141 -63.96 15.85 -42.55
C ASN A 141 -63.40 17.08 -41.79
N ILE A 142 -63.00 18.11 -42.56
CA ILE A 142 -62.73 19.51 -42.16
C ILE A 142 -61.51 19.78 -41.24
N CYS A 143 -60.46 20.32 -41.88
CA CYS A 143 -59.50 21.35 -41.44
C CYS A 143 -58.94 21.33 -40.00
N GLY A 144 -57.62 21.14 -39.87
CA GLY A 144 -56.92 21.33 -38.59
C GLY A 144 -55.39 21.45 -38.71
N PHE A 145 -54.93 22.37 -39.54
CA PHE A 145 -53.53 22.81 -39.68
C PHE A 145 -52.98 23.30 -38.30
N TRP A 146 -51.71 22.97 -38.00
CA TRP A 146 -50.83 23.45 -36.90
C TRP A 146 -50.81 22.70 -35.54
N HIS A 147 -49.76 21.93 -35.27
CA HIS A 147 -48.62 22.36 -34.44
C HIS A 147 -47.51 21.30 -34.45
N THR A 148 -46.27 21.71 -34.72
CA THR A 148 -45.07 20.88 -34.67
C THR A 148 -44.22 21.37 -33.50
N GLU A 149 -43.88 20.49 -32.58
CA GLU A 149 -42.89 20.76 -31.53
C GLU A 149 -41.89 19.59 -31.53
N HIS A 150 -40.63 19.90 -31.82
CA HIS A 150 -39.51 18.95 -31.78
C HIS A 150 -38.75 19.14 -30.47
N PHE A 151 -38.59 18.06 -29.69
CA PHE A 151 -37.63 18.01 -28.58
C PHE A 151 -36.41 17.20 -28.99
N ALA A 152 -35.23 17.80 -28.86
CA ALA A 152 -33.93 17.15 -29.08
C ALA A 152 -33.31 16.77 -27.73
N ASP A 153 -32.95 15.49 -27.57
CA ASP A 153 -32.20 14.98 -26.43
C ASP A 153 -30.69 15.01 -26.73
N ALA A 154 -29.91 15.61 -25.83
CA ALA A 154 -28.45 15.65 -25.92
C ALA A 154 -27.84 14.53 -25.07
N SER A 155 -27.16 13.57 -25.71
CA SER A 155 -26.39 12.53 -25.02
C SER A 155 -24.92 12.94 -24.87
N ALA A 156 -24.52 13.25 -23.63
CA ALA A 156 -23.12 13.46 -23.28
C ALA A 156 -22.45 12.11 -22.95
N HIS A 157 -21.57 11.65 -23.82
CA HIS A 157 -20.68 10.52 -23.55
C HIS A 157 -19.62 10.90 -22.50
N LYS A 158 -19.77 10.44 -21.24
CA LYS A 158 -18.69 10.50 -20.25
C LYS A 158 -17.74 9.31 -20.43
N LYS A 159 -16.46 9.63 -20.65
CA LYS A 159 -15.34 8.67 -20.64
C LYS A 159 -15.31 7.91 -19.31
N LYS A 160 -15.02 6.62 -19.41
CA LYS A 160 -14.89 5.63 -18.34
C LYS A 160 -13.64 5.96 -17.49
N GLY A 161 -13.72 6.97 -16.63
CA GLY A 161 -12.77 7.14 -15.53
C GLY A 161 -13.06 6.10 -14.45
N ASP A 162 -12.02 5.65 -13.75
CA ASP A 162 -12.18 4.80 -12.57
C ASP A 162 -13.15 5.50 -11.61
N ILE A 163 -14.33 4.92 -11.42
CA ILE A 163 -15.34 5.47 -10.51
C ILE A 163 -14.83 5.19 -9.10
N LEU A 164 -14.46 6.24 -8.38
CA LEU A 164 -14.10 6.17 -6.96
C LEU A 164 -15.37 6.24 -6.12
N GLN A 165 -15.46 5.39 -5.10
CA GLN A 165 -16.54 5.40 -4.13
C GLN A 165 -15.98 5.43 -2.70
N PRO A 166 -16.72 6.01 -1.74
CA PRO A 166 -16.39 5.88 -0.33
C PRO A 166 -16.36 4.40 0.09
N CYS A 167 -15.33 4.01 0.83
CA CYS A 167 -15.14 2.66 1.35
C CYS A 167 -14.39 2.71 2.69
N ASP A 168 -14.53 1.65 3.46
CA ASP A 168 -13.73 1.46 4.66
C ASP A 168 -12.46 0.69 4.31
N THR A 169 -11.31 1.23 4.69
CA THR A 169 -10.02 0.57 4.46
C THR A 169 -9.31 0.28 5.77
N GLU A 170 -8.65 -0.88 5.83
CA GLU A 170 -7.76 -1.26 6.91
C GLU A 170 -6.33 -1.24 6.36
N TYR A 171 -5.43 -0.52 7.04
CA TYR A 171 -4.00 -0.55 6.74
C TYR A 171 -3.22 -1.06 7.95
N PRO A 172 -2.34 -2.06 7.76
CA PRO A 172 -1.51 -2.57 8.85
C PRO A 172 -0.35 -1.61 9.11
N SER A 173 -0.18 -1.22 10.36
CA SER A 173 0.94 -0.44 10.86
C SER A 173 1.80 -1.29 11.80
N PHE A 174 3.09 -0.96 11.88
CA PHE A 174 4.04 -1.65 12.74
C PHE A 174 4.69 -0.65 13.68
N VAL A 175 4.80 -1.03 14.95
CA VAL A 175 5.38 -0.20 15.99
C VAL A 175 6.34 -1.04 16.83
N TYR A 176 7.55 -0.52 17.02
CA TYR A 176 8.56 -1.08 17.90
C TYR A 176 8.09 -1.02 19.35
N GLU A 177 8.19 -2.14 20.05
CA GLU A 177 7.86 -2.27 21.46
C GLU A 177 9.17 -2.26 22.28
N PRO A 178 9.44 -1.22 23.09
CA PRO A 178 10.71 -1.04 23.79
C PRO A 178 10.97 -2.04 24.93
N SER A 179 10.07 -3.02 25.11
CA SER A 179 10.21 -4.10 26.08
C SER A 179 11.42 -5.00 25.78
N VAL A 180 11.85 -5.06 24.51
CA VAL A 180 12.96 -5.88 24.05
C VAL A 180 13.98 -5.00 23.33
N LYS A 181 15.11 -4.69 24.00
CA LYS A 181 16.14 -3.77 23.50
C LYS A 181 17.10 -4.38 22.49
N GLU A 182 17.31 -5.69 22.59
CA GLU A 182 18.23 -6.44 21.74
C GLU A 182 17.64 -7.81 21.46
N THR A 183 17.74 -8.25 20.21
CA THR A 183 17.39 -9.61 19.81
C THR A 183 18.39 -10.13 18.81
N ASN A 184 18.75 -11.40 18.95
CA ASN A 184 19.46 -12.14 17.93
C ASN A 184 18.70 -13.44 17.65
N SER A 185 18.70 -13.87 16.39
CA SER A 185 18.08 -15.14 16.03
C SER A 185 18.65 -15.70 14.74
N ILE A 186 18.35 -16.98 14.52
CA ILE A 186 18.69 -17.72 13.32
C ILE A 186 17.40 -18.24 12.69
N ILE A 187 17.12 -17.81 11.47
CA ILE A 187 15.95 -18.18 10.68
C ILE A 187 16.33 -19.37 9.80
N LYS A 188 15.58 -20.47 9.92
CA LYS A 188 15.79 -21.66 9.08
C LYS A 188 14.90 -21.57 7.84
N CYS A 189 15.51 -21.39 6.66
CA CYS A 189 14.80 -21.21 5.38
C CYS A 189 14.79 -22.51 4.55
N GLY A 190 14.73 -23.66 5.24
CA GLY A 190 14.83 -24.99 4.65
C GLY A 190 16.27 -25.47 4.49
N ARG A 191 16.94 -25.07 3.40
CA ARG A 191 18.31 -25.54 3.05
C ARG A 191 19.45 -24.63 3.49
N CYS A 192 19.15 -23.41 3.89
CA CYS A 192 20.11 -22.46 4.46
C CYS A 192 19.55 -21.87 5.76
N GLN A 193 20.43 -21.22 6.51
CA GLN A 193 20.10 -20.52 7.75
C GLN A 193 20.52 -19.06 7.57
N LYS A 194 19.67 -18.14 8.02
CA LYS A 194 19.93 -16.70 7.97
C LYS A 194 19.97 -16.17 9.38
N MET A 195 21.10 -15.64 9.83
CA MET A 195 21.20 -15.01 11.15
C MET A 195 20.97 -13.51 11.07
N PHE A 196 20.41 -12.95 12.14
CA PHE A 196 20.27 -11.52 12.29
C PHE A 196 20.46 -11.08 13.74
N VAL A 197 20.86 -9.83 13.92
CA VAL A 197 20.99 -9.15 15.20
C VAL A 197 20.35 -7.78 15.08
N VAL A 198 19.52 -7.41 16.06
CA VAL A 198 18.88 -6.11 16.16
C VAL A 198 19.19 -5.51 17.50
N GLN A 199 19.62 -4.26 17.51
CA GLN A 199 19.91 -3.53 18.73
C GLN A 199 19.35 -2.11 18.64
N GLN A 200 18.73 -1.65 19.72
CA GLN A 200 18.29 -0.26 19.82
C GLN A 200 19.49 0.69 19.92
N ILE A 201 19.47 1.77 19.13
CA ILE A 201 20.45 2.84 19.24
C ILE A 201 20.11 3.67 20.48
N PRO A 202 21.02 3.78 21.47
CA PRO A 202 20.77 4.50 22.71
C PRO A 202 20.31 5.94 22.48
N GLU A 203 19.43 6.43 23.36
CA GLU A 203 18.90 7.80 23.30
C GLU A 203 18.17 8.17 21.98
N SER A 204 17.70 7.17 21.24
CA SER A 204 16.88 7.39 20.03
C SER A 204 15.78 6.35 19.86
N ASN A 205 14.89 6.62 18.92
CA ASN A 205 13.87 5.70 18.41
C ASN A 205 14.38 4.75 17.31
N LEU A 206 15.66 4.84 16.96
CA LEU A 206 16.26 4.08 15.86
C LEU A 206 16.77 2.71 16.34
N LEU A 207 16.73 1.75 15.43
CA LEU A 207 17.27 0.40 15.62
C LEU A 207 18.33 0.13 14.56
N MET A 208 19.43 -0.51 14.97
CA MET A 208 20.44 -1.04 14.08
C MET A 208 20.16 -2.52 13.85
N LEU A 209 20.07 -2.91 12.58
CA LEU A 209 19.82 -4.28 12.15
C LEU A 209 20.98 -4.77 11.29
N VAL A 210 21.51 -5.93 11.65
CA VAL A 210 22.58 -6.61 10.92
C VAL A 210 22.07 -7.98 10.49
N ILE A 211 22.08 -8.26 9.19
CA ILE A 211 21.59 -9.51 8.60
C ILE A 211 22.67 -10.14 7.73
N GLN A 212 22.76 -11.47 7.74
CA GLN A 212 23.55 -12.19 6.73
C GLN A 212 22.85 -12.16 5.37
N ALA A 213 23.61 -11.95 4.30
CA ALA A 213 23.11 -11.82 2.93
C ALA A 213 23.24 -13.12 2.09
N ASP A 214 23.68 -14.22 2.70
CA ASP A 214 24.01 -15.50 2.04
C ASP A 214 22.79 -16.37 1.67
N CYS A 215 21.63 -16.10 2.27
CA CYS A 215 20.44 -16.94 2.18
C CYS A 215 19.19 -16.12 1.82
N ASP A 216 18.53 -16.49 0.72
CA ASP A 216 17.23 -15.96 0.30
C ASP A 216 16.07 -16.79 0.89
N CYS A 217 15.27 -16.14 1.73
CA CYS A 217 14.16 -16.74 2.46
C CYS A 217 12.77 -16.36 1.89
N SER A 218 12.72 -15.62 0.77
CA SER A 218 11.46 -15.06 0.23
C SER A 218 10.43 -16.12 -0.20
N ARG A 219 10.86 -17.36 -0.49
CA ARG A 219 9.93 -18.46 -0.83
C ARG A 219 9.08 -18.94 0.34
N GLN A 220 9.63 -18.91 1.56
CA GLN A 220 8.92 -19.36 2.76
C GLN A 220 8.25 -18.18 3.48
N TYR A 221 8.90 -17.03 3.44
CA TYR A 221 8.41 -15.79 4.06
C TYR A 221 8.19 -14.75 2.98
N GLY A 222 6.93 -14.56 2.59
CA GLY A 222 6.55 -13.51 1.65
C GLY A 222 6.78 -12.10 2.21
N PRO A 223 6.84 -11.08 1.35
CA PRO A 223 6.94 -9.70 1.79
C PRO A 223 5.72 -9.30 2.63
N ILE A 224 5.96 -8.52 3.68
CA ILE A 224 4.92 -7.92 4.50
C ILE A 224 4.68 -6.50 4.00
N THR A 225 3.53 -6.27 3.38
CA THR A 225 3.15 -4.98 2.80
C THR A 225 2.36 -4.13 3.79
N MET A 226 2.47 -2.80 3.67
CA MET A 226 1.61 -1.84 4.38
C MET A 226 0.47 -1.29 3.50
N GLU A 227 0.18 -1.96 2.39
CA GLU A 227 -0.89 -1.53 1.48
C GLU A 227 -2.28 -1.61 2.13
N PRO A 228 -3.12 -0.58 1.93
CA PRO A 228 -4.48 -0.56 2.46
C PRO A 228 -5.36 -1.61 1.77
N LYS A 229 -6.22 -2.27 2.54
CA LYS A 229 -7.18 -3.26 2.05
C LYS A 229 -8.59 -2.82 2.36
N GLU A 230 -9.48 -2.96 1.37
CA GLU A 230 -10.91 -2.71 1.57
C GLU A 230 -11.50 -3.73 2.55
N VAL A 231 -12.20 -3.22 3.57
CA VAL A 231 -12.89 -4.03 4.57
C VAL A 231 -14.23 -4.47 3.98
N LYS A 232 -14.45 -5.79 3.90
CA LYS A 232 -15.73 -6.36 3.45
C LYS A 232 -16.52 -6.85 4.65
N TYR A 233 -17.63 -6.18 4.93
CA TYR A 233 -18.59 -6.61 5.93
C TYR A 233 -19.40 -7.79 5.36
N ILE A 234 -19.28 -8.96 6.00
CA ILE A 234 -20.17 -10.10 5.73
C ILE A 234 -21.44 -9.82 6.53
N LEU A 235 -22.52 -9.47 5.83
CA LEU A 235 -23.87 -9.35 6.38
C LEU A 235 -24.61 -10.69 6.29
#